data_AF-A0A182Q8U7-F1
#
_entry.id   AF-A0A182Q8U7-F1
#
_cell.length_a   1.000
_cell.length_b   1.000
_cell.length_c   1.000
_cell.angle_alpha   90.00
_cell.angle_beta   90.00
_cell.angle_gamma   90.00
#
_symmetry.space_group_name_H-M   'P 1'
#
loop_
_entity.id
_entity.type
_entity.pdbx_description
1 polymer ?
#
loop_
_entity_poly.entity_id
_entity_poly.type
_entity_poly.pdbx_seq_one_letter_code
_entity_poly.pdbx_strand_id
1 'polypeptide(L)'
;LTTAVTTVHHPVSFFFRYGSNFTRKQRFAMRTAYFKQLPGEEQCQISFHLLLESLKIDKVFNFNRNLTEPIDSSLERIRANVEKELQKKNKRKKIKKPAQTTEESVQVAATTNTTNQSEQDVSVEVSLGTTVEKFSNITIADLLARFDGDASDLRLTVLGTDFAIAYNSPEVIAVKLPSSILADFYITPSRLELHFATRECSEYGWYRGKMPVSGNAQQIHWERVGNGELSYLVKKGDVGHHLKFCCTPKDATGRTGPMVEIVSPQPVQAGPGQCPFEVRHLFTQHKLKEGQFRVVSYNLLAELYSDSDYSRTVLFGYTPPYALEIDYRKQLFVKELLGYRADILCLQEVDTKVFSFDLVPIFRQKGLIGHYKAKRNVAEGVSKWMV
;
A
#
# COMPACT_ATOMS: atom_id res chain seq x y z
N LEU A 1 -60.29 -19.69 -5.13
CA LEU A 1 -59.34 -20.26 -4.15
C LEU A 1 -57.98 -19.62 -4.38
N THR A 2 -57.74 -18.57 -3.61
CA THR A 2 -56.54 -17.74 -3.54
C THR A 2 -55.43 -18.50 -2.85
N THR A 3 -54.26 -18.61 -3.49
CA THR A 3 -53.00 -18.93 -2.82
C THR A 3 -52.04 -17.78 -3.04
N ALA A 4 -51.79 -17.05 -1.95
CA ALA A 4 -50.91 -15.91 -1.88
C ALA A 4 -49.45 -16.35 -2.11
N VAL A 5 -48.79 -15.75 -3.09
CA VAL A 5 -47.33 -15.80 -3.24
C VAL A 5 -46.76 -14.72 -2.33
N THR A 6 -46.19 -15.15 -1.20
CA THR A 6 -45.50 -14.26 -0.26
C THR A 6 -44.21 -13.78 -0.92
N THR A 7 -44.22 -12.56 -1.47
CA THR A 7 -43.02 -11.84 -1.89
C THR A 7 -42.20 -11.50 -0.65
N VAL A 8 -41.13 -12.25 -0.41
CA VAL A 8 -40.11 -11.89 0.57
C VAL A 8 -39.34 -10.69 0.01
N HIS A 9 -39.71 -9.50 0.48
CA HIS A 9 -38.91 -8.30 0.26
C HIS A 9 -37.55 -8.48 0.95
N HIS A 10 -36.51 -8.75 0.17
CA HIS A 10 -35.15 -8.49 0.63
C HIS A 10 -35.01 -6.98 0.83
N PRO A 11 -34.58 -6.51 2.01
CA PRO A 11 -34.33 -5.10 2.20
C PRO A 11 -33.22 -4.70 1.23
N VAL A 12 -33.54 -3.75 0.35
CA VAL A 12 -32.57 -3.02 -0.45
C VAL A 12 -31.57 -2.44 0.54
N SER A 13 -30.40 -3.07 0.65
CA SER A 13 -29.32 -2.56 1.47
C SER A 13 -28.92 -1.22 0.85
N PHE A 14 -29.35 -0.13 1.47
CA PHE A 14 -28.78 1.17 1.24
C PHE A 14 -27.28 1.03 1.53
N PHE A 15 -26.48 0.92 0.46
CA PHE A 15 -25.04 1.07 0.54
C PHE A 15 -24.76 2.50 0.98
N PHE A 16 -24.69 2.72 2.30
CA PHE A 16 -24.00 3.88 2.83
C PHE A 16 -22.57 3.79 2.30
N ARG A 17 -22.25 4.61 1.29
CA ARG A 17 -20.86 4.94 0.99
C ARG A 17 -20.33 5.64 2.23
N TYR A 18 -19.80 4.87 3.18
CA TYR A 18 -18.97 5.42 4.25
C TYR A 18 -17.78 6.05 3.55
N GLY A 19 -17.83 7.37 3.37
CA GLY A 19 -16.75 8.18 2.84
C GLY A 19 -15.60 8.22 3.83
N SER A 20 -14.91 7.10 4.02
CA SER A 20 -13.65 7.05 4.74
C SER A 20 -12.52 7.25 3.74
N ASN A 21 -11.92 8.43 3.74
CA ASN A 21 -10.70 8.75 2.99
C ASN A 21 -9.50 8.01 3.59
N PHE A 22 -9.48 6.67 3.49
CA PHE A 22 -8.32 5.88 3.83
C PHE A 22 -7.23 6.18 2.82
N THR A 23 -6.24 6.97 3.24
CA THR A 23 -5.06 7.23 2.44
C THR A 23 -4.01 6.17 2.69
N ARG A 24 -3.30 5.78 1.63
CA ARG A 24 -2.07 4.99 1.73
C ARG A 24 -1.09 5.73 2.63
N LYS A 25 -0.53 5.04 3.63
CA LYS A 25 0.51 5.57 4.50
C LYS A 25 1.81 4.81 4.28
N GLN A 26 2.90 5.55 4.08
CA GLN A 26 4.25 5.02 4.01
C GLN A 26 4.98 5.45 5.28
N ARG A 27 5.59 4.49 5.97
CA ARG A 27 6.33 4.69 7.21
C ARG A 27 7.82 4.60 6.88
N PHE A 28 8.41 5.77 6.68
CA PHE A 28 9.85 5.88 6.49
C PHE A 28 10.58 5.49 7.77
N ALA A 29 11.69 4.77 7.63
CA ALA A 29 12.53 4.48 8.78
C ALA A 29 13.10 5.78 9.36
N MET A 30 13.10 5.88 10.68
CA MET A 30 13.76 6.97 11.37
C MET A 30 15.26 6.94 11.05
N ARG A 31 15.86 8.12 10.84
CA ARG A 31 17.30 8.28 10.56
C ARG A 31 17.78 7.56 9.29
N THR A 32 16.92 7.45 8.28
CA THR A 32 17.30 6.97 6.93
C THR A 32 16.91 7.98 5.87
N ALA A 33 17.83 8.25 4.94
CA ALA A 33 17.60 9.04 3.75
C ALA A 33 17.61 8.11 2.53
N TYR A 34 16.50 8.05 1.82
CA TYR A 34 16.29 7.18 0.68
C TYR A 34 16.67 7.91 -0.60
N PHE A 35 17.61 7.33 -1.34
CA PHE A 35 18.02 7.78 -2.66
C PHE A 35 17.57 6.73 -3.67
N LYS A 36 16.91 7.16 -4.75
CA LYS A 36 16.39 6.26 -5.77
C LYS A 36 16.67 6.82 -7.16
N GLN A 37 17.22 5.96 -8.01
CA GLN A 37 17.42 6.23 -9.42
C GLN A 37 17.16 4.93 -10.17
N LEU A 38 16.16 4.93 -11.05
CA LEU A 38 15.89 3.75 -11.88
C LEU A 38 16.79 3.77 -13.13
N PRO A 39 17.13 2.60 -13.70
CA PRO A 39 17.91 2.53 -14.92
C PRO A 39 17.28 3.38 -16.05
N GLY A 40 18.10 4.29 -16.62
CA GLY A 40 17.66 5.19 -17.69
C GLY A 40 16.99 6.48 -17.21
N GLU A 41 16.76 6.68 -15.91
CA GLU A 41 16.28 7.96 -15.38
C GLU A 41 17.43 8.96 -15.21
N GLU A 42 17.21 10.19 -15.68
CA GLU A 42 18.13 11.34 -15.53
C GLU A 42 17.95 12.08 -14.19
N GLN A 43 17.12 11.53 -13.30
CA GLN A 43 16.80 12.15 -12.03
C GLN A 43 16.96 11.17 -10.87
N CYS A 44 17.35 11.70 -9.72
CA CYS A 44 17.41 11.00 -8.45
C CYS A 44 16.32 11.53 -7.51
N GLN A 45 15.52 10.62 -6.96
CA GLN A 45 14.55 10.91 -5.91
C GLN A 45 15.24 10.80 -4.55
N ILE A 46 15.07 11.83 -3.72
CA ILE A 46 15.64 11.90 -2.37
C ILE A 46 14.50 12.09 -1.38
N SER A 47 14.38 11.20 -0.40
CA SER A 47 13.30 11.27 0.60
C SER A 47 13.79 10.93 2.00
N PHE A 48 13.35 11.68 3.02
CA PHE A 48 13.67 11.40 4.42
C PHE A 48 12.59 11.96 5.36
N HIS A 49 12.44 11.32 6.52
CA HIS A 49 11.50 11.77 7.56
C HIS A 49 12.25 12.50 8.67
N LEU A 50 12.08 13.81 8.74
CA LEU A 50 12.63 14.64 9.81
C LEU A 50 11.62 14.72 10.96
N LEU A 51 11.98 14.14 12.11
CA LEU A 51 11.25 14.24 13.37
C LEU A 51 12.15 14.91 14.41
N LEU A 52 11.82 16.14 14.78
CA LEU A 52 12.49 16.92 15.81
C LEU A 52 11.44 17.52 16.74
N GLU A 53 11.18 16.85 17.86
CA GLU A 53 10.13 17.26 18.82
C GLU A 53 10.39 18.65 19.40
N SER A 54 11.66 18.96 19.71
CA SER A 54 12.10 20.26 20.21
C SER A 54 11.71 21.41 19.27
N LEU A 55 11.77 21.17 17.96
CA LEU A 55 11.41 22.12 16.91
C LEU A 55 9.99 21.89 16.36
N LYS A 56 9.24 20.92 16.90
CA LYS A 56 7.91 20.50 16.46
C LYS A 56 7.83 20.19 14.95
N ILE A 57 8.90 19.62 14.41
CA ILE A 57 8.94 19.11 13.04
C ILE A 57 8.61 17.62 13.09
N ASP A 58 7.61 17.23 12.32
CA ASP A 58 7.27 15.84 12.01
C ASP A 58 6.83 15.82 10.55
N LYS A 59 7.79 15.61 9.64
CA LYS A 59 7.55 15.77 8.20
C LYS A 59 8.46 14.92 7.33
N VAL A 60 7.88 14.30 6.31
CA VAL A 60 8.60 13.69 5.21
C VAL A 60 8.91 14.75 4.16
N PHE A 61 10.18 14.87 3.79
CA PHE A 61 10.66 15.70 2.69
C PHE A 61 10.93 14.79 1.50
N ASN A 62 10.53 15.25 0.30
CA ASN A 62 10.72 14.53 -0.96
C ASN A 62 11.27 15.52 -1.99
N PHE A 63 12.30 15.11 -2.71
CA PHE A 63 12.96 15.89 -3.75
C PHE A 63 13.17 15.01 -4.97
N ASN A 64 13.18 15.64 -6.15
CA ASN A 64 13.53 15.00 -7.39
C ASN A 64 14.54 15.91 -8.11
N ARG A 65 15.76 15.41 -8.30
CA ARG A 65 16.97 16.19 -8.60
C ARG A 65 17.66 15.64 -9.84
N ASN A 66 18.21 16.49 -10.69
CA ASN A 66 18.84 16.06 -11.95
C ASN A 66 20.22 15.47 -11.66
N LEU A 67 20.60 14.37 -12.30
CA LEU A 67 21.90 13.73 -12.08
C LEU A 67 23.11 14.64 -12.38
N THR A 68 22.97 15.57 -13.31
CA THR A 68 24.03 16.51 -13.70
C THR A 68 24.16 17.71 -12.77
N GLU A 69 23.24 17.91 -11.83
CA GLU A 69 23.30 19.06 -10.95
C GLU A 69 24.41 18.90 -9.88
N PRO A 70 25.09 19.99 -9.49
CA PRO A 70 25.99 19.97 -8.35
C PRO A 70 25.23 19.64 -7.05
N ILE A 71 25.82 18.78 -6.22
CA ILE A 71 25.23 18.35 -4.96
C ILE A 71 24.90 19.53 -4.03
N ASP A 72 25.73 20.57 -4.02
CA ASP A 72 25.55 21.77 -3.21
C ASP A 72 24.22 22.46 -3.52
N SER A 73 23.79 22.45 -4.78
CA SER A 73 22.50 23.00 -5.21
C SER A 73 21.32 22.21 -4.61
N SER A 74 21.48 20.89 -4.52
CA SER A 74 20.49 20.01 -3.88
C SER A 74 20.46 20.16 -2.36
N LEU A 75 21.61 20.29 -1.71
CA LEU A 75 21.70 20.52 -0.27
C LEU A 75 21.10 21.87 0.12
N GLU A 76 21.35 22.92 -0.66
CA GLU A 76 20.71 24.23 -0.46
C GLU A 76 19.20 24.15 -0.66
N ARG A 77 18.73 23.35 -1.63
CA ARG A 77 17.30 23.13 -1.82
C ARG A 77 16.67 22.41 -0.63
N ILE A 78 17.36 21.42 -0.06
CA ILE A 78 16.93 20.74 1.17
C ILE A 78 16.87 21.74 2.31
N ARG A 79 17.94 22.50 2.54
CA ARG A 79 18.05 23.55 3.56
C ARG A 79 16.88 24.52 3.49
N ALA A 80 16.64 25.12 2.33
CA ALA A 80 15.58 26.11 2.13
C ALA A 80 14.17 25.52 2.40
N ASN A 81 13.93 24.24 2.08
CA ASN A 81 12.63 23.60 2.36
C ASN A 81 12.43 23.31 3.85
N VAL A 82 13.49 22.90 4.54
CA VAL A 82 13.47 22.70 6.01
C VAL A 82 13.27 24.04 6.72
N GLU A 83 13.98 25.08 6.31
CA GLU A 83 13.84 26.43 6.84
C GLU A 83 12.43 26.99 6.63
N LYS A 84 11.85 26.80 5.44
CA LYS A 84 10.47 27.18 5.16
C LYS A 84 9.47 26.48 6.08
N GLU A 85 9.72 25.23 6.46
CA GLU A 85 8.85 24.50 7.40
C GLU A 85 8.98 25.06 8.83
N LEU A 86 10.21 25.39 9.28
CA LEU A 86 10.45 26.09 10.55
C LEU A 86 9.70 27.43 10.61
N GLN A 87 9.84 28.25 9.55
CA GLN A 87 9.23 29.59 9.50
C GLN A 87 7.69 29.55 9.48
N LYS A 88 7.07 28.58 8.78
CA LYS A 88 5.61 28.39 8.77
C LYS A 88 5.05 28.17 10.18
N LYS A 89 5.77 27.44 11.02
CA LYS A 89 5.35 27.15 12.39
C LYS A 89 5.54 28.35 13.31
N ASN A 90 6.59 29.15 13.10
CA ASN A 90 6.80 30.41 13.83
C ASN A 90 5.71 31.46 13.52
N LYS A 91 5.27 31.58 12.25
CA LYS A 91 4.16 32.47 11.86
C LYS A 91 2.82 32.04 12.47
N ARG A 92 2.54 30.73 12.58
CA ARG A 92 1.34 30.22 13.28
C ARG A 92 1.34 30.54 14.79
N LYS A 93 2.51 30.75 15.40
CA LYS A 93 2.67 31.18 16.80
C LYS A 93 2.27 32.65 17.01
N LYS A 94 2.55 33.53 16.03
CA LYS A 94 2.17 34.97 16.08
C LYS A 94 0.66 35.22 15.96
N ILE A 95 -0.08 34.38 15.22
CA ILE A 95 -1.54 34.55 14.99
C ILE A 95 -2.40 34.08 16.19
N LYS A 96 -1.84 33.32 17.14
CA LYS A 96 -2.58 32.71 18.27
C LYS A 96 -2.48 33.45 19.62
N LYS A 97 -1.96 34.69 19.66
CA LYS A 97 -2.05 35.54 20.87
C LYS A 97 -3.43 36.21 20.92
N PRO A 98 -4.19 36.15 22.04
CA PRO A 98 -5.50 36.77 22.10
C PRO A 98 -5.36 38.29 22.19
N ALA A 99 -6.19 39.01 21.44
CA ALA A 99 -6.38 40.44 21.61
C ALA A 99 -7.09 40.68 22.95
N GLN A 100 -6.45 41.41 23.86
CA GLN A 100 -7.12 42.10 24.95
C GLN A 100 -7.22 43.59 24.57
N THR A 101 -8.45 44.09 24.63
CA THR A 101 -8.90 45.48 24.79
C THR A 101 -8.00 46.25 25.78
N THR A 102 -7.73 47.56 25.68
CA THR A 102 -8.66 48.69 25.54
C THR A 102 -7.88 49.98 25.16
N GLU A 103 -8.58 50.98 24.60
CA GLU A 103 -8.24 52.42 24.56
C GLU A 103 -7.86 52.93 25.97
N GLU A 104 -7.04 53.95 26.25
CA GLU A 104 -6.82 55.26 25.62
C GLU A 104 -5.53 55.92 26.22
N SER A 105 -5.10 57.04 25.63
CA SER A 105 -3.88 57.88 25.79
C SER A 105 -3.28 58.19 27.19
N VAL A 106 -1.94 58.39 27.26
CA VAL A 106 -1.21 59.68 27.51
C VAL A 106 0.31 59.45 27.63
N GLN A 107 1.11 60.37 27.08
CA GLN A 107 2.59 60.43 27.05
C GLN A 107 3.23 60.60 28.44
N VAL A 108 4.37 59.93 28.72
CA VAL A 108 5.59 60.49 29.36
C VAL A 108 6.78 59.57 29.05
N ALA A 109 7.91 60.16 28.68
CA ALA A 109 9.19 59.50 28.45
C ALA A 109 9.80 58.91 29.74
N ALA A 110 10.24 57.66 29.71
CA ALA A 110 11.27 57.13 30.61
C ALA A 110 11.89 55.84 30.04
N THR A 111 13.21 55.91 29.89
CA THR A 111 14.15 54.83 29.62
C THR A 111 13.90 53.63 30.52
N THR A 112 13.54 52.47 29.96
CA THR A 112 13.82 51.18 30.63
C THR A 112 13.88 50.04 29.63
N ASN A 113 15.04 49.39 29.62
CA ASN A 113 15.38 48.16 28.93
C ASN A 113 14.25 47.13 29.01
N THR A 114 13.67 46.78 27.86
CA THR A 114 12.94 45.53 27.73
C THR A 114 13.82 44.58 26.93
N THR A 115 14.36 43.61 27.67
CA THR A 115 15.15 42.48 27.21
C THR A 115 14.52 41.83 25.98
N ASN A 116 15.26 41.90 24.87
CA ASN A 116 15.09 41.04 23.71
C ASN A 116 15.11 39.57 24.19
N GLN A 117 13.96 38.92 24.29
CA GLN A 117 13.93 37.46 24.25
C GLN A 117 14.27 37.07 22.81
N SER A 118 15.54 36.74 22.62
CA SER A 118 16.15 36.22 21.41
C SER A 118 15.22 35.20 20.73
N GLU A 119 14.74 35.56 19.54
CA GLU A 119 14.39 34.58 18.53
C GLU A 119 15.65 33.70 18.35
N GLN A 120 15.60 32.44 18.78
CA GLN A 120 16.66 31.49 18.47
C GLN A 120 16.66 31.32 16.95
N ASP A 121 17.58 32.01 16.29
CA ASP A 121 17.86 31.86 14.87
C ASP A 121 18.56 30.51 14.68
N VAL A 122 17.76 29.46 14.54
CA VAL A 122 18.27 28.10 14.34
C VAL A 122 18.82 28.04 12.92
N SER A 123 20.14 28.17 12.77
CA SER A 123 20.81 28.01 11.48
C SER A 123 20.60 26.59 10.95
N VAL A 124 19.94 26.45 9.80
CA VAL A 124 19.68 25.15 9.19
C VAL A 124 20.93 24.61 8.51
N GLU A 125 21.69 23.77 9.20
CA GLU A 125 22.83 23.07 8.59
C GLU A 125 22.35 21.83 7.81
N VAL A 126 22.83 21.69 6.57
CA VAL A 126 22.62 20.51 5.72
C VAL A 126 23.94 20.13 5.06
N SER A 127 24.34 18.87 5.17
CA SER A 127 25.54 18.34 4.51
C SER A 127 25.38 16.89 4.10
N LEU A 128 26.11 16.46 3.08
CA LEU A 128 26.24 15.05 2.70
C LEU A 128 27.71 14.65 2.73
N GLY A 129 28.00 13.44 3.22
CA GLY A 129 29.36 12.94 3.24
C GLY A 129 29.53 11.72 4.13
N THR A 130 30.75 11.52 4.59
CA THR A 130 31.13 10.51 5.58
C THR A 130 31.17 11.12 6.98
N THR A 131 31.59 10.35 8.00
CA THR A 131 31.91 10.97 9.31
C THR A 131 33.09 11.94 9.26
N VAL A 132 33.96 11.80 8.25
CA VAL A 132 35.25 12.49 8.18
C VAL A 132 35.28 13.57 7.10
N GLU A 133 34.59 13.35 5.98
CA GLU A 133 34.64 14.19 4.79
C GLU A 133 33.24 14.64 4.40
N LYS A 134 33.04 15.95 4.23
CA LYS A 134 31.84 16.51 3.59
C LYS A 134 32.08 16.62 2.09
N PHE A 135 31.12 16.18 1.30
CA PHE A 135 31.21 16.28 -0.15
C PHE A 135 30.71 17.65 -0.63
N SER A 136 31.45 18.22 -1.57
CA SER A 136 31.13 19.48 -2.24
C SER A 136 31.68 19.45 -3.67
N ASN A 137 31.11 20.25 -4.57
CA ASN A 137 31.57 20.39 -5.96
C ASN A 137 31.58 19.09 -6.78
N ILE A 138 30.76 18.11 -6.43
CA ILE A 138 30.50 16.89 -7.22
C ILE A 138 29.07 16.90 -7.74
N THR A 139 28.82 16.20 -8.85
CA THR A 139 27.44 16.03 -9.34
C THR A 139 26.71 14.96 -8.54
N ILE A 140 25.37 14.91 -8.67
CA ILE A 140 24.60 13.79 -8.11
C ILE A 140 25.01 12.47 -8.76
N ALA A 141 25.29 12.44 -10.06
CA ALA A 141 25.79 11.22 -10.73
C ALA A 141 27.08 10.71 -10.07
N ASP A 142 28.05 11.60 -9.81
CA ASP A 142 29.31 11.26 -9.16
C ASP A 142 29.09 10.76 -7.73
N LEU A 143 28.12 11.33 -7.02
CA LEU A 143 27.73 10.86 -5.70
C LEU A 143 27.17 9.44 -5.76
N LEU A 144 26.21 9.18 -6.66
CA LEU A 144 25.56 7.87 -6.78
C LEU A 144 26.58 6.79 -7.16
N ALA A 145 27.59 7.11 -7.97
CA ALA A 145 28.68 6.18 -8.29
C ALA A 145 29.48 5.75 -7.05
N ARG A 146 29.47 6.53 -5.96
CA ARG A 146 30.09 6.15 -4.69
C ARG A 146 29.23 5.20 -3.86
N PHE A 147 27.95 5.00 -4.22
CA PHE A 147 27.03 4.11 -3.51
C PHE A 147 27.19 2.64 -3.89
N ASP A 148 27.83 2.34 -5.02
CA ASP A 148 28.13 0.96 -5.47
C ASP A 148 29.30 0.30 -4.67
N GLY A 149 29.81 0.95 -3.61
CA GLY A 149 30.83 0.45 -2.67
C GLY A 149 30.33 0.27 -1.22
N ASP A 150 31.24 0.31 -0.25
CA ASP A 150 30.91 0.26 1.20
C ASP A 150 30.26 1.59 1.65
N ALA A 151 28.98 1.75 1.32
CA ALA A 151 28.21 2.95 1.59
C ALA A 151 27.75 3.08 3.05
N SER A 152 28.28 2.24 3.96
CA SER A 152 27.87 2.20 5.36
C SER A 152 28.17 3.49 6.12
N ASP A 153 29.22 4.23 5.74
CA ASP A 153 29.61 5.48 6.39
C ASP A 153 28.97 6.73 5.77
N LEU A 154 28.19 6.59 4.69
CA LEU A 154 27.55 7.71 4.01
C LEU A 154 26.30 8.20 4.74
N ARG A 155 26.23 9.51 4.99
CA ARG A 155 25.13 10.15 5.70
C ARG A 155 24.70 11.48 5.09
N LEU A 156 23.41 11.76 5.20
CA LEU A 156 22.83 13.09 5.07
C LEU A 156 22.64 13.65 6.48
N THR A 157 23.21 14.81 6.78
CA THR A 157 22.99 15.51 8.04
C THR A 157 22.06 16.69 7.81
N VAL A 158 20.99 16.80 8.61
CA VAL A 158 20.02 17.91 8.56
C VAL A 158 19.73 18.36 9.99
N LEU A 159 20.01 19.63 10.33
CA LEU A 159 19.83 20.17 11.68
C LEU A 159 20.50 19.30 12.76
N GLY A 160 21.73 18.84 12.51
CA GLY A 160 22.48 17.97 13.41
C GLY A 160 21.93 16.54 13.54
N THR A 161 20.93 16.17 12.74
CA THR A 161 20.41 14.80 12.67
C THR A 161 21.05 14.07 11.51
N ASP A 162 21.72 12.96 11.81
CA ASP A 162 22.32 12.08 10.80
C ASP A 162 21.33 11.05 10.28
N PHE A 163 21.28 10.93 8.96
CA PHE A 163 20.49 9.96 8.22
C PHE A 163 21.42 9.05 7.43
N ALA A 164 21.40 7.75 7.72
CA ALA A 164 22.10 6.76 6.90
C ALA A 164 21.48 6.73 5.50
N ILE A 165 22.32 6.62 4.47
CA ILE A 165 21.84 6.58 3.08
C ILE A 165 21.39 5.17 2.71
N ALA A 166 20.17 5.07 2.17
CA ALA A 166 19.63 3.87 1.56
C ALA A 166 19.45 4.10 0.06
N TYR A 167 20.37 3.60 -0.76
CA TYR A 167 20.30 3.71 -2.22
C TYR A 167 19.59 2.52 -2.86
N ASN A 168 18.63 2.80 -3.73
CA ASN A 168 17.84 1.80 -4.45
C ASN A 168 17.40 0.66 -3.51
N SER A 169 16.91 1.06 -2.33
CA SER A 169 16.42 0.15 -1.32
C SER A 169 15.07 -0.44 -1.76
N PRO A 170 14.70 -1.62 -1.24
CA PRO A 170 13.36 -2.18 -1.43
C PRO A 170 12.25 -1.15 -1.26
N GLU A 171 11.26 -1.15 -2.15
CA GLU A 171 10.18 -0.16 -2.10
C GLU A 171 8.86 -0.77 -2.60
N VAL A 172 7.75 -0.42 -1.94
CA VAL A 172 6.41 -0.61 -2.48
C VAL A 172 6.07 0.58 -3.37
N ILE A 173 5.87 0.36 -4.67
CA ILE A 173 5.55 1.40 -5.65
C ILE A 173 4.05 1.65 -5.65
N ALA A 174 3.29 0.57 -5.80
CA ALA A 174 1.85 0.60 -5.90
C ALA A 174 1.25 -0.56 -5.11
N VAL A 175 0.19 -0.27 -4.37
CA VAL A 175 -0.56 -1.29 -3.66
C VAL A 175 -2.05 -0.91 -3.66
N LYS A 176 -2.92 -1.89 -3.92
CA LYS A 176 -4.38 -1.73 -3.92
C LYS A 176 -5.03 -2.96 -3.30
N LEU A 177 -6.05 -2.74 -2.47
CA LEU A 177 -6.92 -3.82 -1.97
C LEU A 177 -8.13 -4.01 -2.88
N PRO A 178 -8.72 -5.23 -2.90
CA PRO A 178 -9.97 -5.48 -3.61
C PRO A 178 -11.08 -4.51 -3.19
N SER A 179 -11.93 -4.12 -4.14
CA SER A 179 -13.11 -3.27 -3.88
C SER A 179 -14.21 -4.01 -3.11
N SER A 180 -14.28 -5.33 -3.26
CA SER A 180 -15.17 -6.25 -2.56
C SER A 180 -14.35 -7.28 -1.79
N ILE A 181 -14.74 -7.58 -0.55
CA ILE A 181 -14.08 -8.56 0.32
C ILE A 181 -15.16 -9.37 1.02
N LEU A 182 -15.16 -10.69 0.79
CA LEU A 182 -16.21 -11.60 1.26
C LEU A 182 -15.68 -12.52 2.36
N ALA A 183 -16.48 -12.75 3.40
CA ALA A 183 -16.18 -13.76 4.41
C ALA A 183 -16.19 -15.18 3.83
N ASP A 184 -15.28 -16.04 4.34
CA ASP A 184 -14.99 -17.41 3.89
C ASP A 184 -14.29 -17.54 2.53
N PHE A 185 -13.67 -16.44 2.05
CA PHE A 185 -12.90 -16.43 0.81
C PHE A 185 -11.48 -15.92 1.03
N TYR A 186 -10.56 -16.37 0.19
CA TYR A 186 -9.20 -15.85 0.17
C TYR A 186 -9.16 -14.49 -0.53
N ILE A 187 -8.33 -13.60 0.01
CA ILE A 187 -7.97 -12.33 -0.63
C ILE A 187 -6.46 -12.16 -0.70
N THR A 188 -6.03 -11.34 -1.65
CA THR A 188 -4.70 -10.74 -1.76
C THR A 188 -4.88 -9.26 -2.16
N PRO A 189 -3.84 -8.42 -2.06
CA PRO A 189 -3.87 -7.11 -2.71
C PRO A 189 -4.09 -7.28 -4.22
N SER A 190 -5.09 -6.59 -4.79
CA SER A 190 -5.39 -6.62 -6.23
C SER A 190 -4.28 -5.98 -7.09
N ARG A 191 -3.36 -5.26 -6.44
CA ARG A 191 -2.09 -4.80 -7.02
C ARG A 191 -1.05 -4.74 -5.92
N LEU A 192 0.15 -5.27 -6.18
CA LEU A 192 1.34 -5.08 -5.35
C LEU A 192 2.58 -5.05 -6.25
N GLU A 193 3.08 -3.85 -6.52
CA GLU A 193 4.28 -3.61 -7.33
C GLU A 193 5.41 -3.16 -6.43
N LEU A 194 6.56 -3.81 -6.60
CA LEU A 194 7.75 -3.62 -5.79
C LEU A 194 8.94 -3.25 -6.69
N HIS A 195 9.79 -2.34 -6.22
CA HIS A 195 11.13 -2.12 -6.78
C HIS A 195 12.16 -2.62 -5.80
N PHE A 196 13.26 -3.17 -6.33
CA PHE A 196 14.39 -3.66 -5.55
C PHE A 196 13.96 -4.60 -4.41
N ALA A 197 12.89 -5.37 -4.60
CA ALA A 197 12.32 -6.25 -3.58
C ALA A 197 11.63 -7.43 -4.26
N THR A 198 11.56 -8.57 -3.57
CA THR A 198 10.82 -9.74 -4.03
C THR A 198 9.61 -9.98 -3.13
N ARG A 199 8.56 -10.61 -3.68
CA ARG A 199 7.37 -10.92 -2.88
C ARG A 199 7.67 -11.99 -1.84
N GLU A 200 8.58 -12.90 -2.17
CA GLU A 200 8.98 -14.02 -1.34
C GLU A 200 9.79 -13.59 -0.12
N CYS A 201 10.62 -12.54 -0.24
CA CYS A 201 11.43 -12.03 0.87
C CYS A 201 10.69 -10.97 1.72
N SER A 202 9.67 -10.31 1.16
CA SER A 202 8.94 -9.24 1.83
C SER A 202 8.04 -9.76 2.95
N GLU A 203 7.76 -8.91 3.93
CA GLU A 203 6.90 -9.25 5.07
C GLU A 203 5.51 -8.65 4.94
N TYR A 204 4.51 -9.40 5.39
CA TYR A 204 3.10 -9.02 5.28
C TYR A 204 2.37 -9.04 6.62
N GLY A 205 1.38 -8.17 6.76
CA GLY A 205 0.51 -8.12 7.92
C GLY A 205 -0.93 -7.81 7.54
N TRP A 206 -1.85 -8.62 8.03
CA TRP A 206 -3.29 -8.38 7.93
C TRP A 206 -3.87 -8.08 9.30
N TYR A 207 -4.64 -7.00 9.37
CA TYR A 207 -5.34 -6.56 10.56
C TYR A 207 -6.80 -6.30 10.24
N ARG A 208 -7.68 -6.44 11.23
CA ARG A 208 -9.08 -6.01 11.15
C ARG A 208 -9.35 -4.89 12.14
N GLY A 209 -10.32 -4.05 11.84
CA GLY A 209 -10.75 -2.98 12.73
C GLY A 209 -12.15 -2.50 12.37
N LYS A 210 -12.97 -2.24 13.40
CA LYS A 210 -14.32 -1.74 13.20
C LYS A 210 -14.30 -0.22 13.13
N MET A 211 -15.03 0.36 12.18
CA MET A 211 -15.21 1.81 12.14
C MET A 211 -15.94 2.26 13.43
N PRO A 212 -15.39 3.21 14.20
CA PRO A 212 -16.08 3.74 15.38
C PRO A 212 -17.32 4.52 14.98
N VAL A 213 -18.26 4.67 15.92
CA VAL A 213 -19.51 5.43 15.72
C VAL A 213 -19.24 6.88 15.27
N SER A 214 -18.10 7.45 15.70
CA SER A 214 -17.64 8.78 15.30
C SER A 214 -17.33 8.91 13.81
N GLY A 215 -17.19 7.80 13.07
CA GLY A 215 -16.72 7.78 11.68
C GLY A 215 -15.24 8.15 11.53
N ASN A 216 -14.50 8.36 12.64
CA ASN A 216 -13.10 8.76 12.60
C ASN A 216 -12.19 7.54 12.43
N ALA A 217 -11.70 7.33 11.21
CA ALA A 217 -10.78 6.26 10.87
C ALA A 217 -9.49 6.19 11.72
N GLN A 218 -9.04 7.30 12.31
CA GLN A 218 -7.83 7.30 13.18
C GLN A 218 -8.09 6.67 14.55
N GLN A 219 -9.35 6.50 14.94
CA GLN A 219 -9.76 5.88 16.21
C GLN A 219 -10.03 4.37 16.07
N ILE A 220 -9.77 3.78 14.91
CA ILE A 220 -9.91 2.34 14.70
C ILE A 220 -8.83 1.61 15.50
N HIS A 221 -9.26 0.69 16.37
CA HIS A 221 -8.38 -0.28 17.00
C HIS A 221 -8.11 -1.43 16.02
N TRP A 222 -6.83 -1.68 15.72
CA TRP A 222 -6.41 -2.70 14.76
C TRP A 222 -5.96 -3.97 15.48
N GLU A 223 -6.63 -5.08 15.20
CA GLU A 223 -6.27 -6.43 15.69
C GLU A 223 -5.61 -7.22 14.56
N ARG A 224 -4.45 -7.86 14.82
CA ARG A 224 -3.77 -8.70 13.83
C ARG A 224 -4.55 -9.99 13.61
N VAL A 225 -4.81 -10.33 12.36
CA VAL A 225 -5.56 -11.54 11.97
C VAL A 225 -4.83 -12.44 10.97
N GLY A 226 -3.83 -11.92 10.26
CA GLY A 226 -3.00 -12.68 9.33
C GLY A 226 -1.85 -13.42 10.00
N ASN A 227 -1.33 -14.43 9.30
CA ASN A 227 -0.22 -15.28 9.73
C ASN A 227 1.15 -14.87 9.14
N GLY A 228 1.26 -13.68 8.52
CA GLY A 228 2.49 -13.22 7.86
C GLY A 228 2.51 -13.44 6.35
N GLU A 229 1.49 -14.08 5.81
CA GLU A 229 1.34 -14.38 4.39
C GLU A 229 0.80 -13.19 3.59
N LEU A 230 1.10 -13.18 2.28
CA LEU A 230 0.55 -12.19 1.34
C LEU A 230 -0.98 -12.34 1.20
N SER A 231 -1.47 -13.58 1.21
CA SER A 231 -2.91 -13.88 1.17
C SER A 231 -3.52 -13.97 2.56
N TYR A 232 -4.82 -13.74 2.64
CA TYR A 232 -5.58 -13.91 3.88
C TYR A 232 -6.91 -14.61 3.60
N LEU A 233 -7.23 -15.65 4.39
CA LEU A 233 -8.55 -16.27 4.39
C LEU A 233 -9.46 -15.49 5.35
N VAL A 234 -10.38 -14.72 4.77
CA VAL A 234 -11.30 -13.87 5.53
C VAL A 234 -12.28 -14.74 6.31
N LYS A 235 -12.48 -14.44 7.59
CA LYS A 235 -13.33 -15.23 8.49
C LYS A 235 -14.72 -14.58 8.61
N LYS A 236 -15.73 -15.37 8.97
CA LYS A 236 -17.08 -14.86 9.31
C LYS A 236 -17.06 -13.76 10.39
N GLY A 237 -16.17 -13.86 11.36
CA GLY A 237 -16.00 -12.85 12.42
C GLY A 237 -15.48 -11.50 11.92
N ASP A 238 -14.97 -11.42 10.69
CA ASP A 238 -14.46 -10.18 10.11
C ASP A 238 -15.56 -9.33 9.48
N VAL A 239 -16.75 -9.89 9.24
CA VAL A 239 -17.88 -9.15 8.64
C VAL A 239 -18.15 -7.84 9.40
N GLY A 240 -18.27 -6.75 8.65
CA GLY A 240 -18.44 -5.40 9.19
C GLY A 240 -17.15 -4.71 9.66
N HIS A 241 -16.00 -5.39 9.65
CA HIS A 241 -14.69 -4.78 9.91
C HIS A 241 -14.04 -4.34 8.60
N HIS A 242 -13.25 -3.26 8.63
CA HIS A 242 -12.28 -2.98 7.57
C HIS A 242 -11.04 -3.86 7.76
N LEU A 243 -10.40 -4.22 6.66
CA LEU A 243 -9.10 -4.88 6.69
C LEU A 243 -7.98 -3.88 6.39
N LYS A 244 -6.89 -3.96 7.14
CA LYS A 244 -5.66 -3.23 6.88
C LYS A 244 -4.57 -4.21 6.46
N PHE A 245 -3.96 -3.92 5.32
CA PHE A 245 -2.80 -4.63 4.81
C PHE A 245 -1.54 -3.80 5.01
N CYS A 246 -0.50 -4.45 5.53
CA CYS A 246 0.84 -3.90 5.70
C CYS A 246 1.82 -4.71 4.88
N CYS A 247 2.74 -4.04 4.18
CA CYS A 247 3.85 -4.66 3.47
C CYS A 247 5.15 -3.95 3.83
N THR A 248 6.12 -4.71 4.30
CA THR A 248 7.51 -4.25 4.47
C THR A 248 8.33 -4.89 3.34
N PRO A 249 8.75 -4.13 2.32
CA PRO A 249 9.45 -4.69 1.16
C PRO A 249 10.88 -5.09 1.55
N LYS A 250 11.33 -6.25 1.05
CA LYS A 250 12.69 -6.76 1.26
C LYS A 250 13.26 -7.37 -0.01
N ASP A 251 14.57 -7.25 -0.19
CA ASP A 251 15.32 -7.97 -1.23
C ASP A 251 15.90 -9.29 -0.72
N ALA A 252 16.53 -10.04 -1.62
CA ALA A 252 17.14 -11.33 -1.31
C ALA A 252 18.39 -11.21 -0.41
N THR A 253 18.98 -10.03 -0.27
CA THR A 253 20.13 -9.79 0.63
C THR A 253 19.70 -9.37 2.03
N GLY A 254 18.39 -9.17 2.25
CA GLY A 254 17.82 -8.81 3.55
C GLY A 254 17.73 -7.32 3.81
N ARG A 255 18.07 -6.46 2.83
CA ARG A 255 17.79 -5.03 2.96
C ARG A 255 16.29 -4.84 3.06
N THR A 256 15.90 -3.81 3.80
CA THR A 256 14.49 -3.55 4.14
C THR A 256 14.13 -2.12 3.78
N GLY A 257 12.97 -1.95 3.16
CA GLY A 257 12.43 -0.64 2.81
C GLY A 257 11.37 -0.11 3.77
N PRO A 258 10.85 1.11 3.51
CA PRO A 258 9.73 1.68 4.25
C PRO A 258 8.49 0.78 4.22
N MET A 259 7.89 0.53 5.37
CA MET A 259 6.63 -0.21 5.45
C MET A 259 5.49 0.64 4.88
N VAL A 260 4.61 0.03 4.09
CA VAL A 260 3.40 0.65 3.56
C VAL A 260 2.17 -0.02 4.15
N GLU A 261 1.20 0.79 4.59
CA GLU A 261 -0.11 0.33 5.03
C GLU A 261 -1.24 0.93 4.19
N ILE A 262 -2.24 0.11 3.87
CA ILE A 262 -3.48 0.50 3.21
C ILE A 262 -4.67 -0.18 3.89
N VAL A 263 -5.83 0.47 3.84
CA VAL A 263 -7.08 -0.03 4.43
C VAL A 263 -8.10 -0.28 3.34
N SER A 264 -8.92 -1.32 3.49
CA SER A 264 -9.95 -1.67 2.52
C SER A 264 -10.96 -0.53 2.38
N PRO A 265 -11.40 -0.23 1.14
CA PRO A 265 -12.34 0.87 0.92
C PRO A 265 -13.72 0.58 1.51
N GLN A 266 -14.08 -0.71 1.62
CA GLN A 266 -15.34 -1.17 2.20
C GLN A 266 -15.05 -2.16 3.35
N PRO A 267 -15.95 -2.29 4.33
CA PRO A 267 -15.88 -3.35 5.31
C PRO A 267 -16.12 -4.71 4.66
N VAL A 268 -15.64 -5.78 5.30
CA VAL A 268 -15.89 -7.16 4.90
C VAL A 268 -17.40 -7.41 4.83
N GLN A 269 -17.83 -8.01 3.72
CA GLN A 269 -19.21 -8.34 3.42
C GLN A 269 -19.47 -9.81 3.73
N ALA A 270 -20.74 -10.15 3.94
CA ALA A 270 -21.17 -11.54 3.97
C ALA A 270 -20.91 -12.17 2.58
N GLY A 271 -20.56 -13.46 2.57
CA GLY A 271 -20.47 -14.22 1.32
C GLY A 271 -21.85 -14.41 0.66
N PRO A 272 -21.89 -14.96 -0.57
CA PRO A 272 -23.11 -15.10 -1.38
C PRO A 272 -24.11 -16.15 -0.88
N GLY A 273 -23.92 -16.70 0.32
CA GLY A 273 -24.61 -17.91 0.76
C GLY A 273 -24.04 -19.15 0.07
N GLN A 274 -24.89 -20.14 -0.21
CA GLN A 274 -24.47 -21.40 -0.81
C GLN A 274 -24.06 -21.19 -2.27
N CYS A 275 -22.83 -21.60 -2.62
CA CYS A 275 -22.37 -21.58 -4.00
C CYS A 275 -22.57 -22.95 -4.67
N PRO A 276 -22.86 -23.01 -6.00
CA PRO A 276 -23.04 -24.28 -6.71
C PRO A 276 -21.86 -25.24 -6.57
N PHE A 277 -20.63 -24.72 -6.52
CA PHE A 277 -19.43 -25.52 -6.35
C PHE A 277 -19.32 -26.22 -4.99
N GLU A 278 -20.03 -25.77 -3.96
CA GLU A 278 -19.96 -26.40 -2.63
C GLU A 278 -20.62 -27.79 -2.65
N VAL A 279 -21.66 -27.98 -3.46
CA VAL A 279 -22.22 -29.32 -3.72
C VAL A 279 -21.21 -30.20 -4.44
N ARG A 280 -20.47 -29.65 -5.42
CA ARG A 280 -19.41 -30.37 -6.14
C ARG A 280 -18.24 -30.73 -5.22
N HIS A 281 -17.95 -29.89 -4.22
CA HIS A 281 -16.89 -30.14 -3.23
C HIS A 281 -17.15 -31.35 -2.33
N LEU A 282 -18.41 -31.78 -2.19
CA LEU A 282 -18.74 -33.03 -1.49
C LEU A 282 -18.10 -34.26 -2.17
N PHE A 283 -17.85 -34.20 -3.48
CA PHE A 283 -17.17 -35.25 -4.24
C PHE A 283 -15.64 -35.13 -4.24
N THR A 284 -15.09 -34.05 -3.67
CA THR A 284 -13.67 -33.71 -3.72
C THR A 284 -13.09 -33.38 -2.35
N GLN A 285 -13.66 -33.93 -1.28
CA GLN A 285 -13.26 -33.69 0.12
C GLN A 285 -11.82 -34.10 0.44
N HIS A 286 -11.27 -35.05 -0.33
CA HIS A 286 -9.91 -35.54 -0.16
C HIS A 286 -9.14 -35.56 -1.48
N LYS A 287 -7.81 -35.59 -1.36
CA LYS A 287 -6.91 -35.94 -2.45
C LYS A 287 -7.17 -37.40 -2.87
N LEU A 288 -6.90 -37.71 -4.14
CA LEU A 288 -7.01 -39.07 -4.62
C LEU A 288 -5.89 -39.95 -4.04
N LYS A 289 -6.07 -41.27 -4.15
CA LYS A 289 -5.07 -42.24 -3.71
C LYS A 289 -3.87 -42.25 -4.67
N GLU A 290 -2.76 -42.81 -4.21
CA GLU A 290 -1.58 -43.02 -5.04
C GLU A 290 -1.93 -43.76 -6.36
N GLY A 291 -1.33 -43.33 -7.47
CA GLY A 291 -1.62 -43.84 -8.81
C GLY A 291 -2.87 -43.24 -9.48
N GLN A 292 -3.57 -42.31 -8.82
CA GLN A 292 -4.70 -41.58 -9.40
C GLN A 292 -4.42 -40.08 -9.42
N PHE A 293 -4.96 -39.37 -10.41
CA PHE A 293 -4.88 -37.91 -10.49
C PHE A 293 -6.21 -37.29 -10.91
N ARG A 294 -6.51 -36.11 -10.35
CA ARG A 294 -7.70 -35.33 -10.64
C ARG A 294 -7.34 -34.15 -11.53
N VAL A 295 -8.01 -34.06 -12.68
CA VAL A 295 -7.86 -32.96 -13.64
C VAL A 295 -9.08 -32.05 -13.58
N VAL A 296 -8.85 -30.74 -13.60
CA VAL A 296 -9.88 -29.73 -13.84
C VAL A 296 -9.50 -28.95 -15.09
N SER A 297 -10.47 -28.75 -15.98
CA SER A 297 -10.40 -27.73 -17.03
C SER A 297 -11.47 -26.69 -16.75
N TYR A 298 -11.10 -25.40 -16.69
CA TYR A 298 -12.08 -24.35 -16.39
C TYR A 298 -11.74 -23.01 -17.05
N ASN A 299 -12.70 -22.46 -17.80
CA ASN A 299 -12.65 -21.11 -18.34
C ASN A 299 -13.18 -20.13 -17.27
N LEU A 300 -12.37 -19.14 -16.89
CA LEU A 300 -12.67 -18.22 -15.78
C LEU A 300 -13.45 -16.96 -16.17
N LEU A 301 -13.70 -16.74 -17.46
CA LEU A 301 -14.24 -15.50 -18.03
C LEU A 301 -13.35 -14.29 -17.70
N ALA A 302 -12.48 -13.91 -18.64
CA ALA A 302 -11.55 -12.80 -18.44
C ALA A 302 -12.30 -11.48 -18.22
N GLU A 303 -11.72 -10.58 -17.41
CA GLU A 303 -12.32 -9.27 -17.10
C GLU A 303 -12.68 -8.47 -18.36
N LEU A 304 -11.81 -8.50 -19.36
CA LEU A 304 -12.01 -7.85 -20.67
C LEU A 304 -13.34 -8.23 -21.34
N TYR A 305 -13.82 -9.46 -21.13
CA TYR A 305 -15.05 -9.97 -21.75
C TYR A 305 -16.28 -9.81 -20.84
N SER A 306 -16.10 -9.35 -19.59
CA SER A 306 -17.20 -9.08 -18.65
C SER A 306 -17.43 -7.59 -18.38
N ASP A 307 -16.42 -6.74 -18.59
CA ASP A 307 -16.41 -5.34 -18.13
C ASP A 307 -16.86 -4.31 -19.20
N SER A 308 -17.39 -4.75 -20.34
CA SER A 308 -17.97 -3.83 -21.33
C SER A 308 -19.46 -3.58 -21.07
N ASP A 309 -19.97 -2.41 -21.47
CA ASP A 309 -21.40 -2.08 -21.33
C ASP A 309 -22.28 -3.10 -22.06
N TYR A 310 -21.85 -3.56 -23.24
CA TYR A 310 -22.51 -4.62 -23.97
C TYR A 310 -22.55 -5.92 -23.16
N SER A 311 -21.44 -6.31 -22.51
CA SER A 311 -21.40 -7.53 -21.70
C SER A 311 -22.34 -7.42 -20.50
N ARG A 312 -22.30 -6.28 -19.78
CA ARG A 312 -23.14 -6.04 -18.60
C ARG A 312 -24.63 -5.98 -18.92
N THR A 313 -25.01 -5.44 -20.07
CA THR A 313 -26.44 -5.20 -20.39
C THR A 313 -27.05 -6.25 -21.31
N VAL A 314 -26.27 -6.85 -22.20
CA VAL A 314 -26.75 -7.79 -23.22
C VAL A 314 -26.35 -9.22 -22.90
N LEU A 315 -25.06 -9.53 -22.73
CA LEU A 315 -24.60 -10.91 -22.50
C LEU A 315 -24.97 -11.42 -21.11
N PHE A 316 -24.85 -10.56 -20.11
CA PHE A 316 -25.00 -10.88 -18.70
C PHE A 316 -26.01 -9.99 -17.99
N GLY A 317 -27.00 -9.43 -18.71
CA GLY A 317 -28.00 -8.51 -18.14
C GLY A 317 -28.84 -9.07 -17.00
N TYR A 318 -28.87 -10.40 -16.85
CA TYR A 318 -29.49 -11.11 -15.72
C TYR A 318 -28.60 -11.20 -14.47
N THR A 319 -27.31 -10.85 -14.57
CA THR A 319 -26.34 -10.94 -13.48
C THR A 319 -26.22 -9.57 -12.80
N PRO A 320 -26.34 -9.49 -11.45
CA PRO A 320 -26.11 -8.24 -10.74
C PRO A 320 -24.73 -7.65 -11.06
N PRO A 321 -24.59 -6.33 -11.30
CA PRO A 321 -23.32 -5.73 -11.71
C PRO A 321 -22.14 -6.06 -10.78
N TYR A 322 -22.36 -6.02 -9.46
CA TYR A 322 -21.32 -6.34 -8.48
C TYR A 322 -20.78 -7.78 -8.60
N ALA A 323 -21.59 -8.71 -9.13
CA ALA A 323 -21.22 -10.11 -9.29
C ALA A 323 -20.43 -10.36 -10.57
N LEU A 324 -20.39 -9.40 -11.51
CA LEU A 324 -19.55 -9.43 -12.70
C LEU A 324 -18.15 -8.84 -12.45
N GLU A 325 -18.01 -7.98 -11.44
CA GLU A 325 -16.74 -7.38 -11.04
C GLU A 325 -15.68 -8.43 -10.72
N ILE A 326 -14.45 -8.25 -11.22
CA ILE A 326 -13.38 -9.24 -11.05
C ILE A 326 -13.02 -9.47 -9.58
N ASP A 327 -13.05 -8.41 -8.76
CA ASP A 327 -12.72 -8.49 -7.34
C ASP A 327 -13.73 -9.35 -6.58
N TYR A 328 -14.97 -9.47 -7.06
CA TYR A 328 -15.96 -10.41 -6.54
C TYR A 328 -15.74 -11.83 -7.11
N ARG A 329 -15.71 -11.98 -8.44
CA ARG A 329 -15.63 -13.30 -9.11
C ARG A 329 -14.40 -14.10 -8.70
N LYS A 330 -13.25 -13.44 -8.55
CA LYS A 330 -11.99 -14.13 -8.25
C LYS A 330 -11.96 -14.81 -6.90
N GLN A 331 -12.66 -14.25 -5.92
CA GLN A 331 -12.83 -14.90 -4.62
C GLN A 331 -13.56 -16.23 -4.80
N LEU A 332 -14.65 -16.24 -5.58
CA LEU A 332 -15.48 -17.42 -5.83
C LEU A 332 -14.72 -18.51 -6.57
N PHE A 333 -14.11 -18.20 -7.72
CA PHE A 333 -13.42 -19.25 -8.49
C PHE A 333 -12.16 -19.76 -7.78
N VAL A 334 -11.50 -18.96 -6.93
CA VAL A 334 -10.39 -19.45 -6.10
C VAL A 334 -10.90 -20.48 -5.09
N LYS A 335 -11.98 -20.18 -4.37
CA LYS A 335 -12.60 -21.14 -3.44
C LYS A 335 -13.05 -22.40 -4.16
N GLU A 336 -13.67 -22.24 -5.32
CA GLU A 336 -14.10 -23.34 -6.19
C GLU A 336 -12.93 -24.27 -6.58
N LEU A 337 -11.87 -23.71 -7.17
CA LEU A 337 -10.74 -24.46 -7.67
C LEU A 337 -9.98 -25.19 -6.55
N LEU A 338 -9.75 -24.52 -5.41
CA LEU A 338 -9.06 -25.14 -4.28
C LEU A 338 -9.87 -26.29 -3.66
N GLY A 339 -11.19 -26.15 -3.59
CA GLY A 339 -12.05 -27.21 -3.04
C GLY A 339 -12.08 -28.47 -3.90
N TYR A 340 -11.73 -28.38 -5.19
CA TYR A 340 -11.56 -29.57 -6.04
C TYR A 340 -10.35 -30.42 -5.67
N ARG A 341 -9.36 -29.87 -4.95
CA ARG A 341 -8.12 -30.58 -4.58
C ARG A 341 -7.47 -31.27 -5.80
N ALA A 342 -7.53 -30.63 -6.96
CA ALA A 342 -7.02 -31.19 -8.20
C ALA A 342 -5.50 -31.37 -8.14
N ASP A 343 -4.99 -32.30 -8.95
CA ASP A 343 -3.57 -32.52 -9.16
C ASP A 343 -3.09 -31.79 -10.42
N ILE A 344 -4.00 -31.57 -11.38
CA ILE A 344 -3.75 -30.76 -12.57
C ILE A 344 -4.92 -29.78 -12.77
N LEU A 345 -4.63 -28.49 -12.86
CA LEU A 345 -5.60 -27.45 -13.24
C LEU A 345 -5.19 -26.83 -14.57
N CYS A 346 -6.08 -26.88 -15.55
CA CYS A 346 -5.93 -26.22 -16.85
C CYS A 346 -6.97 -25.11 -16.95
N LEU A 347 -6.54 -23.85 -16.92
CA LEU A 347 -7.43 -22.69 -16.88
C LEU A 347 -7.33 -21.88 -18.18
N GLN A 348 -8.47 -21.37 -18.65
CA GLN A 348 -8.58 -20.49 -19.82
C GLN A 348 -9.17 -19.14 -19.42
N GLU A 349 -8.94 -18.13 -20.27
CA GLU A 349 -9.35 -16.74 -20.03
C GLU A 349 -8.87 -16.20 -18.69
N VAL A 350 -7.62 -16.51 -18.36
CA VAL A 350 -7.00 -16.07 -17.11
C VAL A 350 -6.35 -14.71 -17.34
N ASP A 351 -6.86 -13.67 -16.71
CA ASP A 351 -6.21 -12.36 -16.73
C ASP A 351 -4.79 -12.45 -16.16
N THR A 352 -3.83 -11.79 -16.80
CA THR A 352 -2.41 -11.77 -16.39
C THR A 352 -2.25 -11.30 -14.94
N LYS A 353 -3.06 -10.30 -14.55
CA LYS A 353 -3.09 -9.75 -13.20
C LYS A 353 -3.68 -10.74 -12.20
N VAL A 354 -4.78 -11.41 -12.53
CA VAL A 354 -5.39 -12.46 -11.69
C VAL A 354 -4.41 -13.61 -11.47
N PHE A 355 -3.73 -14.06 -12.53
CA PHE A 355 -2.69 -15.08 -12.39
C PHE A 355 -1.58 -14.64 -11.41
N SER A 356 -1.02 -13.45 -11.61
CA SER A 356 0.15 -12.97 -10.84
C SER A 356 -0.19 -12.56 -9.40
N PHE A 357 -1.28 -11.83 -9.17
CA PHE A 357 -1.60 -11.22 -7.89
C PHE A 357 -2.55 -12.06 -7.02
N ASP A 358 -3.35 -12.94 -7.62
CA ASP A 358 -4.36 -13.71 -6.88
C ASP A 358 -4.03 -15.21 -6.88
N LEU A 359 -3.91 -15.84 -8.06
CA LEU A 359 -3.72 -17.29 -8.13
C LEU A 359 -2.36 -17.73 -7.59
N VAL A 360 -1.25 -17.13 -8.05
CA VAL A 360 0.11 -17.54 -7.64
C VAL A 360 0.31 -17.48 -6.11
N PRO A 361 -0.01 -16.38 -5.41
CA PRO A 361 0.19 -16.31 -3.97
C PRO A 361 -0.64 -17.34 -3.19
N ILE A 362 -1.87 -17.61 -3.63
CA ILE A 362 -2.80 -18.51 -2.91
C ILE A 362 -2.48 -19.97 -3.24
N PHE A 363 -2.24 -20.31 -4.50
CA PHE A 363 -2.09 -21.68 -4.96
C PHE A 363 -0.74 -22.28 -4.54
N ARG A 364 0.33 -21.47 -4.51
CA ARG A 364 1.64 -21.92 -3.99
C ARG A 364 1.57 -22.36 -2.53
N GLN A 365 0.77 -21.69 -1.69
CA GLN A 365 0.54 -22.12 -0.29
C GLN A 365 -0.18 -23.48 -0.19
N LYS A 366 -0.80 -23.93 -1.28
CA LYS A 366 -1.44 -25.25 -1.40
C LYS A 366 -0.58 -26.25 -2.18
N GLY A 367 0.69 -25.92 -2.43
CA GLY A 367 1.64 -26.78 -3.15
C GLY A 367 1.49 -26.75 -4.66
N LEU A 368 0.64 -25.89 -5.23
CA LEU A 368 0.43 -25.82 -6.68
C LEU A 368 1.42 -24.85 -7.34
N ILE A 369 2.13 -25.34 -8.36
CA ILE A 369 3.05 -24.55 -9.19
C ILE A 369 2.37 -24.25 -10.53
N GLY A 370 2.28 -22.97 -10.87
CA GLY A 370 1.59 -22.48 -12.06
C GLY A 370 2.52 -21.99 -13.16
N HIS A 371 2.16 -22.28 -14.41
CA HIS A 371 2.73 -21.70 -15.61
C HIS A 371 1.64 -20.94 -16.37
N TYR A 372 1.97 -19.75 -16.88
CA TYR A 372 1.03 -18.90 -17.60
C TYR A 372 1.56 -18.54 -18.98
N LYS A 373 0.65 -18.46 -19.95
CA LYS A 373 0.93 -17.96 -21.29
C LYS A 373 -0.18 -17.04 -21.74
N ALA A 374 0.13 -15.75 -21.84
CA ALA A 374 -0.76 -14.74 -22.42
C ALA A 374 -1.03 -15.01 -23.90
N LYS A 375 -2.24 -14.66 -24.34
CA LYS A 375 -2.64 -14.68 -25.74
C LYS A 375 -2.12 -13.43 -26.45
N ARG A 376 -1.00 -13.56 -27.17
CA ARG A 376 -0.38 -12.50 -28.02
C ARG A 376 -0.56 -11.09 -27.42
N ASN A 377 -1.48 -10.29 -27.98
CA ASN A 377 -1.67 -8.88 -27.67
C ASN A 377 -2.82 -8.62 -26.67
N VAL A 378 -3.28 -9.65 -25.96
CA VAL A 378 -4.40 -9.56 -25.01
C VAL A 378 -3.87 -9.85 -23.60
N ALA A 379 -4.40 -9.13 -22.61
CA ALA A 379 -3.98 -9.25 -21.22
C ALA A 379 -4.54 -10.51 -20.49
N GLU A 380 -5.02 -11.51 -21.24
CA GLU A 380 -5.49 -12.82 -20.74
C GLU A 380 -4.82 -13.97 -21.49
N GLY A 381 -4.88 -15.18 -20.93
CA GLY A 381 -4.47 -16.37 -21.63
C GLY A 381 -4.79 -17.66 -20.89
N VAL A 382 -3.89 -18.63 -21.02
CA VAL A 382 -4.04 -19.96 -20.40
C VAL A 382 -3.06 -20.14 -19.25
N SER A 383 -3.46 -20.91 -18.24
CA SER A 383 -2.53 -21.37 -17.21
C SER A 383 -2.67 -22.86 -16.92
N LYS A 384 -1.55 -23.47 -16.53
CA LYS A 384 -1.47 -24.87 -16.09
C LYS A 384 -0.87 -24.90 -14.69
N TRP A 385 -1.51 -25.62 -13.78
CA TRP A 385 -1.04 -25.82 -12.41
C TRP A 385 -0.90 -27.29 -12.08
N MET A 386 0.14 -27.65 -11.34
CA MET A 386 0.39 -29.01 -10.88
C MET A 386 0.92 -29.00 -9.43
N VAL A 387 0.64 -30.06 -8.68
CA VAL A 387 1.20 -30.30 -7.33
C VAL A 387 2.63 -30.80 -7.42
#